data_AF-K7FI74-F1
#
_entry.id   AF-K7FI74-F1
#
_cell.length_a   1.000
_cell.length_b   1.000
_cell.length_c   1.000
_cell.angle_alpha   90.00
_cell.angle_beta   90.00
_cell.angle_gamma   90.00
#
_symmetry.space_group_name_H-M   'P 1'
#
loop_
_entity.id
_entity.type
_entity.pdbx_description
1 polymer ?
#
loop_
_entity_poly.entity_id
_entity_poly.type
_entity_poly.pdbx_seq_one_letter_code
_entity_poly.pdbx_strand_id
1 'polypeptide(L)'
;MDPNRITEEDTHCLRTLFNLQESTDLQESAVENQEAKLMSESCRRMKQVIQGAMQKEAQRIITEREPPRSGKAIMGTSWFDLSNRNKPEKQPFAHLIIDDKNIPAGTRKVNLTSWHHDKGQAILSNMTFRDGKLIVNQDGFYYLYANICFRHHETSGNPIKRGLQLMVYMIKTNLKIKRSDVLMKGGSTKYWSENLEFHFYSVNIGGFFKLKSGEVISIQVSNPSLLDSSQEATYFGAFKVRDLD
;
A
#
# COMPACT_ATOMS: atom_id res chain seq x y z
N MET A 1 -31.09 30.59 9.89
CA MET A 1 -31.17 29.15 10.20
C MET A 1 -30.56 28.42 9.01
N ASP A 2 -29.51 27.64 9.23
CA ASP A 2 -28.88 26.84 8.17
C ASP A 2 -29.87 25.75 7.70
N PRO A 3 -30.26 25.70 6.42
CA PRO A 3 -31.21 24.71 5.90
C PRO A 3 -30.69 23.27 5.97
N ASN A 4 -29.40 23.06 6.27
CA ASN A 4 -28.78 21.74 6.40
C ASN A 4 -28.57 21.31 7.86
N ARG A 5 -29.06 22.07 8.84
CA ARG A 5 -28.90 21.73 10.25
C ARG A 5 -29.86 20.60 10.62
N ILE A 6 -29.30 19.43 10.96
CA ILE A 6 -30.03 18.29 11.51
C ILE A 6 -30.70 18.73 12.82
N THR A 7 -32.02 18.56 12.88
CA THR A 7 -32.82 18.95 14.05
C THR A 7 -32.82 17.83 15.11
N GLU A 8 -33.19 18.14 16.35
CA GLU A 8 -33.34 17.10 17.39
C GLU A 8 -34.39 16.04 16.98
N GLU A 9 -35.45 16.45 16.28
CA GLU A 9 -36.47 15.54 15.74
C GLU A 9 -35.87 14.56 14.71
N ASP A 10 -34.96 15.01 13.85
CA ASP A 10 -34.27 14.16 12.88
C ASP A 10 -33.38 13.14 13.59
N THR A 11 -32.68 13.54 14.65
CA THR A 11 -31.84 12.61 15.43
C THR A 11 -32.66 11.57 16.19
N HIS A 12 -33.81 11.97 16.75
CA HIS A 12 -34.75 11.05 17.40
C HIS A 12 -35.32 10.06 16.38
N CYS A 13 -35.72 10.53 15.20
CA CYS A 13 -36.21 9.71 14.11
C CYS A 13 -35.18 8.64 13.69
N LEU A 14 -33.93 9.05 13.45
CA LEU A 14 -32.85 8.12 13.06
C LEU A 14 -32.63 7.05 14.14
N ARG A 15 -32.60 7.43 15.42
CA ARG A 15 -32.44 6.48 16.53
C ARG A 15 -33.56 5.45 16.57
N THR A 16 -34.82 5.87 16.40
CA THR A 16 -35.97 4.95 16.33
C THR A 16 -35.88 4.02 15.12
N LEU A 17 -35.47 4.54 13.95
CA LEU A 17 -35.33 3.72 12.73
C LEU A 17 -34.26 2.64 12.86
N PHE A 18 -33.11 2.95 13.45
CA PHE A 18 -32.04 1.97 13.65
C PHE A 18 -32.37 0.96 14.76
N ASN A 19 -33.02 1.37 15.85
CA ASN A 19 -33.41 0.47 16.94
C ASN A 19 -34.50 -0.55 16.53
N LEU A 20 -35.39 -0.21 15.60
CA LEU A 20 -36.37 -1.16 15.05
C LEU A 20 -35.69 -2.28 14.26
N GLN A 21 -34.55 -1.99 13.63
CA GLN A 21 -33.86 -2.91 12.73
C GLN A 21 -32.99 -3.96 13.46
N GLU A 22 -32.70 -3.75 14.75
CA GLU A 22 -32.06 -4.76 15.62
C GLU A 22 -33.02 -5.88 16.06
N SER A 23 -34.34 -5.70 15.88
CA SER A 23 -35.36 -6.64 16.39
C SER A 23 -35.91 -7.64 15.38
N THR A 24 -35.51 -7.58 14.11
CA THR A 24 -35.93 -8.58 13.11
C THR A 24 -34.96 -9.76 13.06
N ASP A 25 -34.90 -10.52 14.15
CA ASP A 25 -34.66 -11.96 14.11
C ASP A 25 -35.60 -12.62 15.13
N LEU A 26 -36.53 -13.43 14.59
CA LEU A 26 -37.43 -14.37 15.26
C LEU A 26 -38.76 -13.84 15.85
N GLN A 27 -39.83 -14.36 15.26
CA GLN A 27 -41.23 -14.50 15.75
C GLN A 27 -42.12 -13.26 15.89
N GLU A 28 -42.92 -13.08 14.82
CA GLU A 28 -44.38 -12.92 14.81
C GLU A 28 -45.09 -12.09 15.91
N SER A 29 -45.67 -10.98 15.41
CA SER A 29 -46.99 -10.45 15.75
C SER A 29 -47.18 -9.66 17.06
N ALA A 30 -47.82 -8.50 16.89
CA ALA A 30 -48.53 -7.68 17.87
C ALA A 30 -47.83 -6.47 18.55
N VAL A 31 -46.60 -6.08 18.18
CA VAL A 31 -45.96 -4.85 18.72
C VAL A 31 -45.68 -3.75 17.66
N GLU A 32 -45.89 -4.02 16.37
CA GLU A 32 -45.64 -3.03 15.31
C GLU A 32 -46.64 -1.85 15.24
N ASN A 33 -47.73 -1.88 16.00
CA ASN A 33 -48.86 -0.97 15.77
C ASN A 33 -48.98 0.24 16.73
N GLN A 34 -48.13 0.36 17.75
CA GLN A 34 -48.22 1.47 18.71
C GLN A 34 -47.20 2.59 18.44
N GLU A 35 -45.96 2.26 18.04
CA GLU A 35 -44.90 3.28 17.80
C GLU A 35 -44.91 3.86 16.37
N ALA A 36 -45.44 3.13 15.38
CA ALA A 36 -45.60 3.66 14.02
C ALA A 36 -46.62 4.82 13.93
N LYS A 37 -47.47 4.97 14.95
CA LYS A 37 -48.55 5.97 15.01
C LYS A 37 -48.09 7.34 15.52
N LEU A 38 -46.86 7.44 16.03
CA LEU A 38 -46.27 8.64 16.64
C LEU A 38 -45.09 9.23 15.84
N MET A 39 -44.89 8.78 14.60
CA MET A 39 -43.82 9.31 13.75
C MET A 39 -44.28 10.58 13.03
N SER A 40 -43.50 11.65 13.15
CA SER A 40 -43.72 12.90 12.40
C SER A 40 -43.69 12.64 10.90
N GLU A 41 -44.38 13.49 10.13
CA GLU A 41 -44.44 13.35 8.67
C GLU A 41 -43.05 13.47 8.02
N SER A 42 -42.16 14.28 8.61
CA SER A 42 -40.74 14.37 8.25
C SER A 42 -40.02 13.02 8.42
N CYS A 43 -40.21 12.38 9.58
CA CYS A 43 -39.59 11.09 9.87
C CYS A 43 -40.10 9.96 8.94
N ARG A 44 -41.38 10.00 8.57
CA ARG A 44 -41.95 9.05 7.61
C ARG A 44 -41.31 9.18 6.23
N ARG A 45 -41.07 10.41 5.76
CA ARG A 45 -40.36 10.67 4.49
C ARG A 45 -38.92 10.19 4.56
N MET A 46 -38.23 10.44 5.67
CA MET A 46 -36.85 9.96 5.89
C MET A 46 -36.75 8.43 5.83
N LYS A 47 -37.68 7.72 6.49
CA LYS A 47 -37.78 6.25 6.43
C LYS A 47 -37.90 5.74 4.99
N GLN A 48 -38.78 6.34 4.19
CA GLN A 48 -39.00 5.93 2.79
C GLN A 48 -37.75 6.13 1.92
N VAL A 49 -37.05 7.25 2.10
CA VAL A 49 -35.81 7.54 1.36
C VAL A 49 -34.71 6.53 1.70
N ILE A 50 -34.52 6.24 3.00
CA ILE A 50 -33.51 5.27 3.46
C ILE A 50 -33.85 3.87 2.94
N GLN A 51 -35.10 3.44 3.05
CA GLN A 51 -35.54 2.14 2.53
C GLN A 51 -35.33 2.01 1.00
N GLY A 52 -35.61 3.07 0.24
CA GLY A 52 -35.35 3.09 -1.21
C GLY A 52 -33.86 3.00 -1.55
N ALA A 53 -33.00 3.69 -0.80
CA ALA A 53 -31.55 3.61 -0.98
C ALA A 53 -31.01 2.20 -0.66
N MET A 54 -31.51 1.58 0.41
CA MET A 54 -31.16 0.20 0.77
C MET A 54 -31.60 -0.81 -0.29
N GLN A 55 -32.82 -0.69 -0.83
CA GLN A 55 -33.31 -1.57 -1.89
C GLN A 55 -32.46 -1.45 -3.17
N LYS A 56 -32.07 -0.22 -3.52
CA LYS A 56 -31.23 0.05 -4.69
C LYS A 56 -29.83 -0.57 -4.53
N GLU A 57 -29.24 -0.49 -3.34
CA GLU A 57 -27.94 -1.09 -3.06
C GLU A 57 -28.02 -2.64 -3.01
N ALA A 58 -29.09 -3.19 -2.47
CA ALA A 58 -29.34 -4.64 -2.49
C ALA A 58 -29.46 -5.17 -3.94
N GLN A 59 -30.18 -4.46 -4.82
CA GLN A 59 -30.29 -4.81 -6.24
C GLN A 59 -28.96 -4.70 -6.97
N ARG A 60 -28.13 -3.70 -6.65
CA ARG A 60 -26.78 -3.56 -7.21
C ARG A 60 -25.88 -4.74 -6.82
N ILE A 61 -25.89 -5.16 -5.56
CA ILE A 61 -25.12 -6.32 -5.08
C ILE A 61 -25.58 -7.63 -5.76
N ILE A 62 -26.89 -7.78 -6.00
CA ILE A 62 -27.44 -8.95 -6.72
C ILE A 62 -27.01 -8.93 -8.19
N THR A 63 -27.03 -7.76 -8.84
CA THR A 63 -26.66 -7.59 -10.26
C THR A 63 -25.16 -7.79 -10.49
N GLU A 64 -24.31 -7.40 -9.54
CA GLU A 64 -22.85 -7.66 -9.59
C GLU A 64 -22.48 -9.13 -9.31
N ARG A 65 -23.43 -9.98 -8.88
CA ARG A 65 -23.20 -11.41 -8.57
C ARG A 65 -23.67 -12.40 -9.63
N GLU A 66 -24.33 -11.99 -10.72
CA GLU A 66 -24.70 -12.92 -11.80
C GLU A 66 -23.54 -13.15 -12.80
N PRO A 67 -23.04 -14.38 -12.98
CA PRO A 67 -22.18 -14.73 -14.12
C PRO A 67 -23.04 -14.89 -15.39
N PRO A 68 -22.49 -14.60 -16.59
CA PRO A 68 -23.23 -14.81 -17.82
C PRO A 68 -23.55 -16.31 -18.02
N ARG A 69 -24.85 -16.61 -18.17
CA ARG A 69 -25.35 -17.94 -18.57
C ARG A 69 -24.76 -18.33 -19.92
N SER A 70 -23.92 -19.36 -19.96
CA SER A 70 -23.63 -20.13 -21.19
C SER A 70 -24.23 -21.53 -21.07
N GLY A 71 -25.04 -21.88 -22.07
CA GLY A 71 -25.72 -23.17 -22.17
C GLY A 71 -24.76 -24.33 -22.36
N LYS A 72 -25.14 -25.50 -21.82
CA LYS A 72 -24.41 -26.76 -21.93
C LYS A 72 -24.40 -27.28 -23.38
N ALA A 73 -23.23 -27.68 -23.86
CA ALA A 73 -23.08 -28.75 -24.84
C ALA A 73 -21.83 -29.60 -24.48
N ILE A 74 -21.89 -30.87 -24.86
CA ILE A 74 -21.18 -32.03 -24.31
C ILE A 74 -19.84 -32.29 -25.02
N MET A 75 -18.84 -32.69 -24.22
CA MET A 75 -17.69 -33.59 -24.49
C MET A 75 -16.55 -33.13 -25.41
N GLY A 76 -15.35 -33.13 -24.83
CA GLY A 76 -14.08 -32.95 -25.52
C GLY A 76 -12.95 -32.66 -24.55
N THR A 77 -12.40 -33.71 -23.95
CA THR A 77 -11.18 -33.68 -23.14
C THR A 77 -9.99 -33.15 -23.94
N SER A 78 -9.75 -31.83 -23.98
CA SER A 78 -8.47 -31.24 -24.47
C SER A 78 -8.37 -29.71 -24.33
N TRP A 79 -8.90 -29.08 -23.26
CA TRP A 79 -8.99 -27.60 -23.21
C TRP A 79 -8.36 -26.93 -21.99
N PHE A 80 -7.67 -27.68 -21.11
CA PHE A 80 -7.02 -27.11 -19.92
C PHE A 80 -5.55 -26.68 -20.11
N ASP A 81 -4.97 -26.80 -21.31
CA ASP A 81 -3.54 -26.51 -21.52
C ASP A 81 -3.23 -25.45 -22.61
N LEU A 82 -4.22 -24.64 -23.01
CA LEU A 82 -4.03 -23.58 -24.02
C LEU A 82 -4.49 -22.19 -23.59
N SER A 83 -5.09 -22.07 -22.40
CA SER A 83 -5.62 -20.79 -21.87
C SER A 83 -4.57 -19.91 -21.18
N ASN A 84 -3.30 -20.33 -21.13
CA ASN A 84 -2.22 -19.53 -20.52
C ASN A 84 -1.30 -18.82 -21.52
N ARG A 85 -1.59 -18.84 -22.83
CA ARG A 85 -0.72 -18.20 -23.85
C ARG A 85 -0.97 -16.71 -24.08
N ASN A 86 -2.07 -16.15 -23.57
CA ASN A 86 -2.47 -14.75 -23.84
C ASN A 86 -2.80 -13.94 -22.59
N LYS A 87 -2.19 -14.23 -21.42
CA LYS A 87 -2.13 -13.19 -20.38
C LYS A 87 -1.14 -12.13 -20.88
N PRO A 88 -1.52 -10.84 -20.96
CA PRO A 88 -0.52 -9.80 -21.16
C PRO A 88 0.55 -10.00 -20.09
N GLU A 89 1.79 -10.17 -20.54
CA GLU A 89 2.91 -10.38 -19.63
C GLU A 89 2.89 -9.22 -18.63
N LYS A 90 2.73 -9.52 -17.33
CA LYS A 90 2.57 -8.48 -16.31
C LYS A 90 3.75 -7.53 -16.41
N GLN A 91 3.51 -6.23 -16.49
CA GLN A 91 4.61 -5.27 -16.57
C GLN A 91 5.55 -5.46 -15.37
N PRO A 92 6.88 -5.48 -15.57
CA PRO A 92 7.83 -5.63 -14.47
C PRO A 92 7.71 -4.49 -13.45
N PHE A 93 7.53 -4.84 -12.18
CA PHE A 93 7.59 -3.89 -11.08
C PHE A 93 7.99 -4.56 -9.76
N ALA A 94 8.46 -3.74 -8.83
CA ALA A 94 8.73 -4.13 -7.46
C ALA A 94 8.49 -2.94 -6.52
N HIS A 95 7.92 -3.22 -5.36
CA HIS A 95 7.90 -2.38 -4.18
C HIS A 95 8.40 -3.23 -3.03
N LEU A 96 9.55 -2.84 -2.48
CA LEU A 96 10.29 -3.59 -1.48
C LEU A 96 10.38 -2.78 -0.19
N ILE A 97 10.08 -3.43 0.92
CA ILE A 97 9.96 -2.79 2.24
C ILE A 97 11.08 -3.32 3.14
N ILE A 98 11.66 -2.47 3.97
CA ILE A 98 12.77 -2.88 4.84
C ILE A 98 12.37 -4.05 5.75
N ASP A 99 13.30 -4.98 5.99
CA ASP A 99 13.14 -6.01 7.00
C ASP A 99 13.61 -5.50 8.36
N ASP A 100 12.65 -5.24 9.25
CA ASP A 100 12.85 -4.68 10.58
C ASP A 100 13.77 -5.53 11.46
N LYS A 101 13.81 -6.85 11.25
CA LYS A 101 14.62 -7.78 12.04
C LYS A 101 16.08 -7.81 11.61
N ASN A 102 16.39 -7.32 10.42
CA ASN A 102 17.68 -7.51 9.77
C ASN A 102 18.32 -6.19 9.31
N ILE A 103 18.07 -5.10 10.05
CA ILE A 103 18.71 -3.81 9.83
C ILE A 103 20.15 -3.86 10.37
N PRO A 104 21.18 -3.53 9.57
CA PRO A 104 22.56 -3.51 10.04
C PRO A 104 22.76 -2.52 11.19
N ALA A 105 23.49 -2.94 12.22
CA ALA A 105 23.94 -2.03 13.27
C ALA A 105 25.12 -1.17 12.81
N GLY A 106 25.29 -0.02 13.45
CA GLY A 106 26.42 0.88 13.29
C GLY A 106 26.11 2.15 12.51
N THR A 107 27.16 2.93 12.28
CA THR A 107 27.10 4.31 11.76
C THR A 107 27.71 4.44 10.37
N ARG A 108 28.45 3.42 9.92
CA ARG A 108 29.11 3.39 8.62
C ARG A 108 28.10 3.20 7.50
N LYS A 109 28.50 3.61 6.29
CA LYS A 109 27.73 3.36 5.08
C LYS A 109 27.70 1.85 4.77
N VAL A 110 26.52 1.29 4.55
CA VAL A 110 26.30 -0.14 4.28
C VAL A 110 25.32 -0.36 3.13
N ASN A 111 25.37 -1.53 2.49
CA ASN A 111 24.29 -2.01 1.63
C ASN A 111 23.17 -2.56 2.51
N LEU A 112 21.92 -2.21 2.20
CA LEU A 112 20.75 -2.84 2.79
C LEU A 112 20.37 -4.06 1.96
N THR A 113 20.44 -5.24 2.57
CA THR A 113 20.25 -6.53 1.89
C THR A 113 18.99 -7.27 2.33
N SER A 114 18.24 -6.74 3.29
CA SER A 114 17.09 -7.44 3.86
C SER A 114 15.84 -6.64 3.58
N TRP A 115 15.04 -7.14 2.64
CA TRP A 115 13.81 -6.50 2.19
C TRP A 115 12.72 -7.54 1.98
N HIS A 116 11.51 -7.14 2.27
CA HIS A 116 10.30 -7.90 2.01
C HIS A 116 9.79 -7.62 0.61
N HIS A 117 9.27 -8.66 -0.05
CA HIS A 117 8.78 -8.60 -1.44
C HIS A 117 7.39 -9.23 -1.62
N ASP A 118 6.85 -9.85 -0.57
CA ASP A 118 5.65 -10.70 -0.59
C ASP A 118 4.75 -10.54 0.66
N LYS A 119 4.99 -9.52 1.51
CA LYS A 119 4.17 -9.24 2.69
C LYS A 119 3.94 -7.75 2.92
N GLY A 120 2.87 -7.42 3.63
CA GLY A 120 2.47 -6.03 3.86
C GLY A 120 2.14 -5.35 2.53
N GLN A 121 2.68 -4.16 2.32
CA GLN A 121 2.56 -3.45 1.02
C GLN A 121 3.60 -3.90 -0.01
N ALA A 122 4.49 -4.84 0.33
CA ALA A 122 5.54 -5.29 -0.58
C ALA A 122 4.95 -6.17 -1.67
N ILE A 123 5.39 -5.93 -2.90
CA ILE A 123 4.91 -6.66 -4.07
C ILE A 123 6.00 -6.70 -5.12
N LEU A 124 6.10 -7.82 -5.85
CA LEU A 124 7.05 -8.01 -6.92
C LEU A 124 6.42 -8.81 -8.06
N SER A 125 6.63 -8.36 -9.29
CA SER A 125 6.12 -8.97 -10.51
C SER A 125 7.15 -8.84 -11.63
N ASN A 126 7.47 -9.95 -12.29
CA ASN A 126 8.41 -10.00 -13.42
C ASN A 126 9.77 -9.31 -13.17
N MET A 127 10.20 -9.31 -11.91
CA MET A 127 11.55 -9.01 -11.43
C MET A 127 11.95 -10.15 -10.47
N THR A 128 13.20 -10.20 -10.02
CA THR A 128 13.62 -11.22 -9.04
C THR A 128 14.25 -10.54 -7.83
N PHE A 129 13.89 -10.95 -6.62
CA PHE A 129 14.60 -10.55 -5.41
C PHE A 129 15.34 -11.77 -4.82
N ARG A 130 16.68 -11.68 -4.72
CA ARG A 130 17.52 -12.78 -4.19
C ARG A 130 18.75 -12.21 -3.50
N ASP A 131 19.10 -12.72 -2.33
CA ASP A 131 20.30 -12.31 -1.56
C ASP A 131 20.42 -10.79 -1.39
N GLY A 132 19.29 -10.12 -1.13
CA GLY A 132 19.24 -8.67 -0.95
C GLY A 132 19.36 -7.82 -2.20
N LYS A 133 19.18 -8.43 -3.38
CA LYS A 133 19.38 -7.80 -4.67
C LYS A 133 18.08 -7.85 -5.48
N LEU A 134 17.63 -6.70 -5.94
CA LEU A 134 16.55 -6.60 -6.93
C LEU A 134 17.17 -6.76 -8.33
N ILE A 135 16.85 -7.84 -9.00
CA ILE A 135 17.37 -8.22 -10.31
C ILE A 135 16.31 -7.89 -11.37
N VAL A 136 16.73 -7.15 -12.39
CA VAL A 136 15.91 -6.84 -13.55
C VAL A 136 15.84 -8.07 -14.45
N ASN A 137 14.65 -8.54 -14.80
CA ASN A 137 14.49 -9.72 -15.66
C ASN A 137 14.25 -9.35 -17.14
N GLN A 138 13.77 -8.12 -17.41
CA GLN A 138 13.48 -7.64 -18.76
C GLN A 138 14.19 -6.32 -19.05
N ASP A 139 14.70 -6.19 -20.28
CA ASP A 139 15.23 -4.94 -20.79
C ASP A 139 14.12 -3.87 -20.84
N GLY A 140 14.46 -2.61 -20.51
CA GLY A 140 13.52 -1.51 -20.61
C GLY A 140 14.01 -0.24 -19.95
N PHE A 141 13.18 0.79 -20.04
CA PHE A 141 13.31 1.97 -19.19
C PHE A 141 12.42 1.83 -17.97
N TYR A 142 13.01 2.07 -16.80
CA TYR A 142 12.37 1.92 -15.51
C TYR A 142 12.36 3.25 -14.78
N TYR A 143 11.25 3.55 -14.12
CA TYR A 143 11.26 4.53 -13.05
C TYR A 143 11.68 3.82 -11.77
N LEU A 144 12.76 4.29 -11.17
CA LEU A 144 13.28 3.81 -9.90
C LEU A 144 12.99 4.84 -8.82
N TYR A 145 12.64 4.39 -7.62
CA TYR A 145 12.39 5.26 -6.47
C TYR A 145 12.84 4.62 -5.16
N ALA A 146 13.13 5.45 -4.18
CA ALA A 146 13.38 5.04 -2.80
C ALA A 146 12.93 6.14 -1.84
N ASN A 147 12.33 5.73 -0.72
CA ASN A 147 12.06 6.59 0.42
C ASN A 147 12.75 5.97 1.64
N ILE A 148 13.66 6.71 2.26
CA ILE A 148 14.45 6.26 3.40
C ILE A 148 14.23 7.24 4.55
N CYS A 149 13.68 6.75 5.65
CA CYS A 149 13.46 7.54 6.85
C CYS A 149 14.51 7.22 7.89
N PHE A 150 15.10 8.27 8.47
CA PHE A 150 15.95 8.21 9.64
C PHE A 150 15.19 8.78 10.82
N ARG A 151 15.23 8.08 11.96
CA ARG A 151 14.68 8.55 13.22
C ARG A 151 15.58 8.25 14.40
N HIS A 152 15.47 9.06 15.44
CA HIS A 152 16.14 8.83 16.70
C HIS A 152 15.27 9.32 17.85
N HIS A 153 15.23 8.54 18.91
CA HIS A 153 14.57 8.87 20.17
C HIS A 153 15.63 8.88 21.26
N GLU A 154 15.53 9.80 22.22
CA GLU A 154 16.53 9.95 23.30
C GLU A 154 16.76 8.66 24.10
N THR A 155 15.72 7.83 24.25
CA THR A 155 15.81 6.54 24.95
C THR A 155 16.71 5.53 24.23
N SER A 156 17.07 5.78 22.97
CA SER A 156 18.00 4.97 22.19
C SER A 156 19.47 5.36 22.42
N GLY A 157 19.74 6.25 23.39
CA GLY A 157 21.06 6.77 23.74
C GLY A 157 21.35 8.13 23.12
N ASN A 158 22.50 8.73 23.45
CA ASN A 158 22.82 10.06 22.94
C ASN A 158 23.22 10.00 21.44
N PRO A 159 22.69 10.91 20.60
CA PRO A 159 23.13 11.03 19.22
C PRO A 159 24.62 11.44 19.19
N ILE A 160 25.31 11.04 18.12
CA ILE A 160 26.72 11.38 17.94
C ILE A 160 26.84 12.90 17.85
N LYS A 161 27.69 13.51 18.68
CA LYS A 161 27.96 14.97 18.75
C LYS A 161 28.65 15.57 17.50
N ARG A 162 28.45 14.98 16.32
CA ARG A 162 29.03 15.39 15.04
C ARG A 162 27.92 15.49 14.00
N GLY A 163 28.12 16.29 12.96
CA GLY A 163 27.17 16.39 11.85
C GLY A 163 26.86 15.00 11.27
N LEU A 164 25.61 14.57 11.39
CA LEU A 164 25.11 13.29 10.90
C LEU A 164 24.87 13.44 9.40
N GLN A 165 25.71 12.80 8.59
CA GLN A 165 25.41 12.67 7.16
C GLN A 165 24.38 11.56 6.98
N LEU A 166 23.14 11.92 6.68
CA LEU A 166 22.02 11.01 6.47
C LEU A 166 21.76 10.93 4.97
N MET A 167 22.31 9.88 4.34
CA MET A 167 22.45 9.77 2.90
C MET A 167 21.92 8.43 2.41
N VAL A 168 21.27 8.47 1.25
CA VAL A 168 20.84 7.31 0.48
C VAL A 168 21.53 7.30 -0.88
N TYR A 169 21.90 6.12 -1.36
CA TYR A 169 22.46 5.90 -2.68
C TYR A 169 21.74 4.72 -3.32
N MET A 170 21.25 4.92 -4.54
CA MET A 170 20.74 3.83 -5.36
C MET A 170 21.83 3.40 -6.33
N ILE A 171 22.18 2.12 -6.29
CA ILE A 171 23.31 1.57 -7.02
C ILE A 171 22.80 0.58 -8.04
N LYS A 172 23.33 0.68 -9.25
CA LYS A 172 23.18 -0.33 -10.28
C LYS A 172 24.45 -1.14 -10.37
N THR A 173 24.34 -2.45 -10.28
CA THR A 173 25.46 -3.39 -10.47
C THR A 173 25.21 -4.26 -11.68
N ASN A 174 26.17 -4.27 -12.61
CA ASN A 174 26.21 -5.24 -13.69
C ASN A 174 27.07 -6.44 -13.26
N LEU A 175 26.42 -7.58 -12.99
CA LEU A 175 27.10 -8.76 -12.49
C LEU A 175 28.08 -9.37 -13.50
N LYS A 176 27.85 -9.21 -14.81
CA LYS A 176 28.70 -9.79 -15.87
C LYS A 176 30.08 -9.14 -15.91
N ILE A 177 30.13 -7.82 -15.76
CA ILE A 177 31.38 -7.03 -15.81
C ILE A 177 31.86 -6.56 -14.42
N LYS A 178 31.18 -6.99 -13.34
CA LYS A 178 31.47 -6.63 -11.94
C LYS A 178 31.60 -5.12 -11.70
N ARG A 179 30.83 -4.32 -12.43
CA ARG A 179 30.83 -2.84 -12.32
C ARG A 179 29.61 -2.38 -11.55
N SER A 180 29.80 -1.42 -10.64
CA SER A 180 28.72 -0.76 -9.92
C SER A 180 28.77 0.74 -10.14
N ASP A 181 27.63 1.33 -10.49
CA ASP A 181 27.48 2.78 -10.71
C ASP A 181 26.38 3.32 -9.77
N VAL A 182 26.60 4.49 -9.20
CA VAL A 182 25.56 5.20 -8.41
C VAL A 182 24.62 5.89 -9.40
N LEU A 183 23.35 5.47 -9.44
CA LEU A 183 22.33 6.08 -10.29
C LEU A 183 21.78 7.36 -9.67
N MET A 184 21.54 7.32 -8.36
CA MET A 184 20.96 8.42 -7.61
C MET A 184 21.58 8.52 -6.22
N LYS A 185 21.65 9.74 -5.71
CA LYS A 185 22.12 10.05 -4.36
C LYS A 185 21.23 11.15 -3.79
N GLY A 186 20.80 10.97 -2.56
CA GLY A 186 20.02 11.97 -1.82
C GLY A 186 20.46 12.02 -0.37
N GLY A 187 20.11 13.10 0.32
CA GLY A 187 20.34 13.24 1.75
C GLY A 187 20.83 14.61 2.17
N SER A 188 21.17 14.73 3.44
CA SER A 188 21.61 15.98 4.06
C SER A 188 22.46 15.71 5.30
N THR A 189 23.28 16.70 5.66
CA THR A 189 23.92 16.73 6.97
C THR A 189 22.94 17.32 7.98
N LYS A 190 22.65 16.58 9.05
CA LYS A 190 21.78 17.00 10.15
C LYS A 190 22.57 17.15 11.44
N TYR A 191 22.14 18.10 12.27
CA TYR A 191 22.61 18.27 13.63
C TYR A 191 21.43 17.97 14.55
N TRP A 192 21.42 16.76 15.11
CA TRP A 192 20.38 16.32 16.03
C TRP A 192 20.80 16.63 17.46
N SER A 193 20.16 17.64 18.06
CA SER A 193 20.44 18.12 19.41
C SER A 193 19.96 17.13 20.47
N GLU A 194 20.74 16.98 21.55
CA GLU A 194 20.35 16.19 22.73
C GLU A 194 19.13 16.78 23.46
N ASN A 195 18.80 18.06 23.23
CA ASN A 195 17.69 18.74 23.91
C ASN A 195 16.31 18.45 23.30
N LEU A 196 16.24 17.64 22.25
CA LEU A 196 14.99 17.23 21.62
C LEU A 196 14.84 15.71 21.78
N GLU A 197 13.69 15.31 22.31
CA GLU A 197 13.34 13.91 22.57
C GLU A 197 13.32 13.06 21.29
N PHE A 198 12.89 13.65 20.18
CA PHE A 198 12.71 12.95 18.91
C PHE A 198 13.27 13.72 17.72
N HIS A 199 13.93 12.98 16.82
CA HIS A 199 14.45 13.49 15.55
C HIS A 199 13.97 12.63 14.40
N PHE A 200 13.65 13.27 13.28
CA PHE A 200 13.18 12.60 12.07
C PHE A 200 13.73 13.28 10.81
N TYR A 201 14.08 12.49 9.81
CA TYR A 201 14.48 12.97 8.50
C TYR A 201 14.18 11.93 7.42
N SER A 202 13.36 12.29 6.43
CA SER A 202 13.08 11.46 5.27
C SER A 202 13.84 11.93 4.04
N VAL A 203 14.31 10.98 3.24
CA VAL A 203 14.93 11.21 1.94
C VAL A 203 14.17 10.42 0.88
N ASN A 204 13.58 11.14 -0.07
CA ASN A 204 12.96 10.56 -1.25
C ASN A 204 13.83 10.86 -2.48
N ILE A 205 14.16 9.81 -3.24
CA ILE A 205 14.86 9.92 -4.52
C ILE A 205 14.09 9.14 -5.58
N GLY A 206 14.05 9.65 -6.80
CA GLY A 206 13.43 8.96 -7.92
C GLY A 206 13.93 9.46 -9.27
N GLY A 207 13.95 8.58 -10.27
CA GLY A 207 14.49 8.89 -11.57
C GLY A 207 14.27 7.80 -12.61
N PHE A 208 14.49 8.16 -13.87
CA PHE A 208 14.22 7.30 -15.03
C PHE A 208 15.53 6.76 -15.61
N PHE A 209 15.66 5.43 -15.68
CA PHE A 209 16.91 4.77 -16.06
C PHE A 209 16.69 3.64 -17.05
N LYS A 210 17.63 3.50 -17.98
CA LYS A 210 17.75 2.33 -18.85
C LYS A 210 18.36 1.17 -18.05
N LEU A 211 17.64 0.05 -17.97
CA LEU A 211 18.11 -1.17 -17.33
C LEU A 211 18.05 -2.35 -18.30
N LYS A 212 19.04 -3.23 -18.18
CA LYS A 212 19.10 -4.49 -18.92
C LYS A 212 18.85 -5.68 -18.00
N SER A 213 18.37 -6.76 -18.58
CA SER A 213 18.20 -8.05 -17.91
C SER A 213 19.51 -8.51 -17.27
N GLY A 214 19.43 -8.91 -16.00
CA GLY A 214 20.54 -9.31 -15.15
C GLY A 214 21.27 -8.15 -14.45
N GLU A 215 20.91 -6.88 -14.71
CA GLU A 215 21.37 -5.77 -13.87
C GLU A 215 20.65 -5.78 -12.51
N VAL A 216 21.38 -5.37 -11.49
CA VAL A 216 20.94 -5.41 -10.09
C VAL A 216 20.79 -3.99 -9.56
N ILE A 217 19.70 -3.74 -8.85
CA ILE A 217 19.48 -2.53 -8.07
C ILE A 217 19.65 -2.84 -6.58
N SER A 218 20.40 -1.99 -5.88
CA SER A 218 20.57 -2.04 -4.44
C SER A 218 20.58 -0.65 -3.82
N ILE A 219 20.34 -0.61 -2.51
CA ILE A 219 20.32 0.62 -1.71
C ILE A 219 21.50 0.61 -0.74
N GLN A 220 22.27 1.70 -0.72
CA GLN A 220 23.19 2.01 0.38
C GLN A 220 22.66 3.16 1.21
N VAL A 221 22.88 3.10 2.51
CA VAL A 221 22.59 4.18 3.44
C VAL A 221 23.77 4.43 4.37
N SER A 222 23.93 5.66 4.84
CA SER A 222 24.72 5.95 6.03
C SER A 222 23.88 5.77 7.30
N ASN A 223 24.53 5.54 8.45
CA ASN A 223 23.85 5.41 9.75
C ASN A 223 22.65 4.45 9.76
N PRO A 224 22.83 3.16 9.37
CA PRO A 224 21.72 2.20 9.29
C PRO A 224 21.01 1.99 10.64
N SER A 225 21.69 2.15 11.78
CA SER A 225 21.06 2.12 13.11
C SER A 225 20.00 3.20 13.36
N LEU A 226 19.95 4.24 12.53
CA LEU A 226 18.96 5.30 12.62
C LEU A 226 17.78 5.07 11.68
N LEU A 227 17.71 3.96 10.94
CA LEU A 227 16.60 3.72 10.01
C LEU A 227 15.27 3.51 10.74
N ASP A 228 14.22 4.11 10.20
CA ASP A 228 12.86 3.76 10.57
C ASP A 228 12.47 2.44 9.89
N SER A 229 12.10 1.45 10.70
CA SER A 229 11.72 0.11 10.25
C SER A 229 10.26 0.00 9.79
N SER A 230 9.48 1.09 9.88
CA SER A 230 8.07 1.11 9.47
C SER A 230 7.93 0.96 7.95
N GLN A 231 6.89 0.24 7.51
CA GLN A 231 6.73 -0.12 6.11
C GLN A 231 6.45 1.07 5.18
N GLU A 232 5.80 2.09 5.71
CA GLU A 232 5.50 3.38 5.07
C GLU A 232 6.69 4.35 5.10
N ALA A 233 7.77 4.00 5.80
CA ALA A 233 8.89 4.89 6.04
C ALA A 233 10.12 4.51 5.19
N THR A 234 10.51 3.23 5.18
CA THR A 234 11.72 2.79 4.47
C THR A 234 11.41 1.71 3.43
N TYR A 235 11.43 2.12 2.17
CA TYR A 235 11.12 1.26 1.03
C TYR A 235 11.85 1.72 -0.23
N PHE A 236 11.96 0.84 -1.22
CA PHE A 236 12.38 1.21 -2.57
C PHE A 236 11.66 0.37 -3.62
N GLY A 237 11.65 0.84 -4.85
CA GLY A 237 10.96 0.13 -5.90
C GLY A 237 11.34 0.56 -7.30
N ALA A 238 10.72 -0.14 -8.24
CA ALA A 238 10.93 0.03 -9.66
C ALA A 238 9.65 -0.33 -10.40
N PHE A 239 9.36 0.32 -11.52
CA PHE A 239 8.42 -0.20 -12.51
C PHE A 239 8.90 0.14 -13.92
N LYS A 240 8.73 -0.82 -14.84
CA LYS A 240 9.04 -0.61 -16.25
C LYS A 240 8.02 0.35 -16.83
N VAL A 241 8.50 1.35 -17.55
CA VAL A 241 7.67 2.37 -18.22
C VAL A 241 7.52 2.04 -19.70
N ARG A 242 8.61 1.63 -20.36
CA ARG A 242 8.62 1.26 -21.78
C ARG A 242 9.78 0.32 -22.13
N ASP A 243 9.70 -0.32 -23.29
CA ASP A 243 10.76 -1.15 -23.85
C ASP A 243 11.97 -0.33 -24.31
N LEU A 244 13.09 -1.02 -24.54
CA LEU A 244 14.21 -0.48 -25.30
C LEU A 244 13.84 -0.64 -26.77
N ASP A 245 13.76 0.47 -27.49
CA ASP A 245 13.54 0.48 -28.94
C ASP A 245 14.57 -0.38 -29.69
#